data_AF-A0A6J1MQV6-F1
#
_entry.id   AF-A0A6J1MQV6-F1
#
_cell.length_a   1.000
_cell.length_b   1.000
_cell.length_c   1.000
_cell.angle_alpha   90.00
_cell.angle_beta   90.00
_cell.angle_gamma   90.00
#
_symmetry.space_group_name_H-M   'P 1'
#
loop_
_entity.id
_entity.type
_entity.pdbx_description
1 polymer ?
#
loop_
_entity_poly.entity_id
_entity_poly.type
_entity_poly.pdbx_seq_one_letter_code
_entity_poly.pdbx_strand_id
1 'polypeptide(L)'
;MATKKFEFSVQQEPSEPVFLGNIFYSKYKKALFLQDKENVQQILRQGHELRIMLKELEPGQTVAVSSMMITEECPLLVKKTEPNVPVDCFYFTANRLSGLVAAYAFDNRDLFPDLESPEANALGLKWDNKDENKCRLYLAAVSGSEHFESQFAYWPLICALRKFQLKKITVDPVLKMAKIKNCSGSRMAHALMQNSSFVRDLWCLFPNSSPADIKLVLSSAPPKMKSLFSNAE
;
A
#
# COMPACT_ATOMS: atom_id res chain seq x y z
N MET A 1 -43.64 2.17 34.39
CA MET A 1 -42.59 2.81 33.58
C MET A 1 -41.31 2.01 33.80
N ALA A 2 -40.78 1.36 32.76
CA ALA A 2 -39.53 0.61 32.87
C ALA A 2 -38.35 1.59 32.75
N THR A 3 -37.62 1.78 33.83
CA THR A 3 -36.42 2.63 33.88
C THR A 3 -35.31 1.92 33.13
N LYS A 4 -34.92 2.42 31.95
CA LYS A 4 -33.71 1.93 31.26
C LYS A 4 -32.50 2.30 32.11
N LYS A 5 -31.78 1.30 32.62
CA LYS A 5 -30.47 1.48 33.24
C LYS A 5 -29.42 1.71 32.15
N PHE A 6 -28.59 2.73 32.36
CA PHE A 6 -27.38 2.94 31.59
C PHE A 6 -26.31 2.00 32.14
N GLU A 7 -25.76 1.12 31.31
CA GLU A 7 -24.69 0.19 31.68
C GLU A 7 -23.38 0.66 31.04
N PHE A 8 -22.33 0.75 31.84
CA PHE A 8 -20.97 0.96 31.33
C PHE A 8 -20.54 -0.30 30.59
N SER A 9 -20.19 -0.15 29.31
CA SER A 9 -19.45 -1.20 28.61
C SER A 9 -18.06 -1.28 29.25
N VAL A 10 -17.77 -2.38 29.93
CA VAL A 10 -16.39 -2.74 30.28
C VAL A 10 -15.60 -2.69 28.98
N GLN A 11 -14.60 -1.82 28.89
CA GLN A 11 -13.66 -1.82 27.77
C GLN A 11 -13.04 -3.21 27.72
N GLN A 12 -13.51 -4.04 26.79
CA GLN A 12 -12.79 -5.26 26.43
C GLN A 12 -11.44 -4.79 25.88
N GLU A 13 -10.35 -5.14 26.54
CA GLU A 13 -9.13 -5.36 25.77
C GLU A 13 -9.40 -6.55 24.85
N PRO A 14 -9.40 -6.28 23.54
CA PRO A 14 -8.33 -6.83 22.76
C PRO A 14 -7.66 -5.68 22.03
N SER A 15 -6.34 -5.53 22.21
CA SER A 15 -5.54 -4.98 21.13
C SER A 15 -5.75 -5.93 19.94
N GLU A 16 -6.73 -5.63 19.08
CA GLU A 16 -6.84 -6.33 17.81
C GLU A 16 -5.44 -6.36 17.20
N PRO A 17 -4.95 -7.52 16.76
CA PRO A 17 -3.59 -7.61 16.26
C PRO A 17 -3.43 -6.59 15.14
N VAL A 18 -2.41 -5.73 15.27
CA VAL A 18 -2.11 -4.72 14.26
C VAL A 18 -1.65 -5.45 13.01
N PHE A 19 -2.23 -5.11 11.86
CA PHE A 19 -1.78 -5.68 10.59
C PHE A 19 -0.31 -5.34 10.34
N LEU A 20 0.52 -6.37 10.18
CA LEU A 20 1.94 -6.25 9.88
C LEU A 20 2.24 -6.93 8.54
N GLY A 21 2.60 -6.13 7.53
CA GLY A 21 2.77 -6.62 6.16
C GLY A 21 3.92 -7.62 6.00
N ASN A 22 4.98 -7.52 6.80
CA ASN A 22 6.08 -8.51 6.83
C ASN A 22 5.61 -9.90 7.33
N ILE A 23 4.73 -9.95 8.33
CA ILE A 23 4.12 -11.20 8.82
C ILE A 23 3.18 -11.76 7.75
N PHE A 24 2.34 -10.90 7.17
CA PHE A 24 1.43 -11.27 6.09
C PHE A 24 2.19 -11.83 4.87
N TYR A 25 3.27 -11.16 4.48
CA TYR A 25 4.17 -11.60 3.41
C TYR A 25 4.77 -12.97 3.73
N SER A 26 5.33 -13.14 4.93
CA SER A 26 5.94 -14.40 5.35
C SER A 26 4.95 -15.56 5.33
N LYS A 27 3.69 -15.31 5.69
CA LYS A 27 2.60 -16.29 5.65
C LYS A 27 2.24 -16.68 4.22
N TYR A 28 2.12 -15.71 3.31
CA TYR A 28 1.51 -15.93 1.99
C TYR A 28 2.48 -15.96 0.82
N LYS A 29 3.79 -15.69 0.98
CA LYS A 29 4.78 -15.70 -0.13
C LYS A 29 4.90 -17.05 -0.87
N LYS A 30 4.38 -18.13 -0.28
CA LYS A 30 4.32 -19.48 -0.88
C LYS A 30 2.92 -19.86 -1.39
N ALA A 31 1.96 -18.94 -1.38
CA ALA A 31 0.62 -19.20 -1.87
C ALA A 31 0.65 -19.60 -3.36
N LEU A 32 -0.22 -20.54 -3.75
CA LEU A 32 -0.22 -21.09 -5.11
C LEU A 32 -0.44 -20.01 -6.18
N PHE A 33 -1.35 -19.07 -5.94
CA PHE A 33 -1.63 -17.99 -6.89
C PHE A 33 -0.43 -17.07 -7.15
N LEU A 34 0.54 -16.97 -6.23
CA LEU A 34 1.75 -16.18 -6.44
C LEU A 34 2.79 -16.91 -7.29
N GLN A 35 2.76 -18.25 -7.34
CA GLN A 35 3.71 -19.03 -8.12
C GLN A 35 3.37 -19.00 -9.63
N ASP A 36 2.15 -18.63 -9.97
CA ASP A 36 1.73 -18.39 -11.34
C ASP A 36 1.97 -16.92 -11.72
N LYS A 37 2.81 -16.71 -12.75
CA LYS A 37 3.19 -15.37 -13.19
C LYS A 37 2.00 -14.58 -13.74
N GLU A 38 1.07 -15.26 -14.41
CA GLU A 38 -0.10 -14.61 -15.01
C GLU A 38 -1.00 -14.04 -13.91
N ASN A 39 -1.21 -14.79 -12.83
CA ASN A 39 -2.00 -14.32 -11.69
C ASN A 39 -1.41 -13.05 -11.06
N VAL A 40 -0.08 -13.01 -10.88
CA VAL A 40 0.64 -11.83 -10.37
C VAL A 40 0.44 -10.62 -11.28
N GLN A 41 0.64 -10.81 -12.59
CA GLN A 41 0.45 -9.74 -13.58
C GLN A 41 -1.01 -9.28 -13.66
N GLN A 42 -1.96 -10.21 -13.63
CA GLN A 42 -3.39 -9.93 -13.67
C GLN A 42 -3.81 -9.09 -12.46
N ILE A 43 -3.40 -9.45 -11.24
CA ILE A 43 -3.76 -8.68 -10.04
C ILE A 43 -3.19 -7.26 -10.10
N LEU A 44 -1.94 -7.09 -10.55
CA LEU A 44 -1.32 -5.76 -10.67
C LEU A 44 -1.96 -4.90 -11.76
N ARG A 45 -2.36 -5.51 -12.88
CA ARG A 45 -3.03 -4.84 -14.01
C ARG A 45 -4.49 -4.48 -13.68
N GLN A 46 -5.22 -5.37 -13.02
CA GLN A 46 -6.67 -5.29 -12.81
C GLN A 46 -7.08 -4.90 -11.38
N GLY A 47 -6.14 -4.44 -10.55
CA GLY A 47 -6.44 -4.05 -9.16
C GLY A 47 -7.54 -2.97 -9.03
N HIS A 48 -7.75 -2.14 -10.06
CA HIS A 48 -8.86 -1.18 -10.09
C HIS A 48 -10.22 -1.85 -10.32
N GLU A 49 -10.28 -2.84 -11.23
CA GLU A 49 -11.49 -3.60 -11.53
C GLU A 49 -11.95 -4.40 -10.31
N LEU A 50 -11.02 -5.04 -9.59
CA LEU A 50 -11.31 -5.70 -8.32
C LEU A 50 -11.95 -4.72 -7.31
N ARG A 51 -11.44 -3.48 -7.22
CA ARG A 51 -12.02 -2.47 -6.32
C ARG A 51 -13.41 -2.03 -6.77
N ILE A 52 -13.68 -1.96 -8.06
CA ILE A 52 -15.02 -1.64 -8.58
C ILE A 52 -15.99 -2.77 -8.19
N MET A 53 -15.63 -4.01 -8.48
CA MET A 53 -16.45 -5.18 -8.13
C MET A 53 -16.75 -5.26 -6.63
N LEU A 54 -15.75 -4.99 -5.77
CA LEU A 54 -15.96 -4.97 -4.32
C LEU A 54 -16.93 -3.87 -3.85
N LYS A 55 -17.15 -2.78 -4.61
CA LYS A 55 -18.13 -1.74 -4.24
C LYS A 55 -19.57 -2.22 -4.39
N GLU A 56 -19.81 -3.27 -5.16
CA GLU A 56 -21.13 -3.87 -5.36
C GLU A 56 -21.50 -4.84 -4.23
N LEU A 57 -20.55 -5.16 -3.35
CA LEU A 57 -20.74 -6.05 -2.21
C LEU A 57 -21.05 -5.29 -0.93
N GLU A 58 -21.81 -5.93 -0.05
CA GLU A 58 -22.05 -5.41 1.29
C GLU A 58 -20.77 -5.47 2.14
N PRO A 59 -20.58 -4.52 3.08
CA PRO A 59 -19.42 -4.50 3.96
C PRO A 59 -19.27 -5.81 4.74
N GLY A 60 -18.08 -6.40 4.70
CA GLY A 60 -17.79 -7.67 5.36
C GLY A 60 -17.94 -8.91 4.49
N GLN A 61 -18.60 -8.82 3.33
CA GLN A 61 -18.67 -9.92 2.36
C GLN A 61 -17.32 -10.18 1.70
N THR A 62 -17.17 -11.40 1.17
CA THR A 62 -15.97 -11.83 0.45
C THR A 62 -16.33 -12.28 -0.97
N VAL A 63 -15.44 -12.01 -1.92
CA VAL A 63 -15.51 -12.55 -3.28
C VAL A 63 -14.30 -13.44 -3.53
N ALA A 64 -14.53 -14.58 -4.20
CA ALA A 64 -13.45 -15.42 -4.67
C ALA A 64 -12.85 -14.82 -5.95
N VAL A 65 -11.53 -14.76 -6.03
CA VAL A 65 -10.84 -14.38 -7.27
C VAL A 65 -10.77 -15.64 -8.14
N SER A 66 -11.38 -15.57 -9.33
CA SER A 66 -11.57 -16.73 -10.21
C SER A 66 -10.27 -17.50 -10.43
N SER A 67 -10.30 -18.82 -10.21
CA SER A 67 -9.20 -19.75 -10.44
C SER A 67 -7.91 -19.49 -9.64
N MET A 68 -7.92 -18.59 -8.66
CA MET A 68 -6.75 -18.28 -7.83
C MET A 68 -6.87 -18.94 -6.45
N MET A 69 -5.84 -19.69 -6.07
CA MET A 69 -5.83 -20.50 -4.84
C MET A 69 -4.68 -20.09 -3.90
N ILE A 70 -4.92 -20.10 -2.60
CA ILE A 70 -3.88 -19.94 -1.58
C ILE A 70 -3.15 -21.28 -1.39
N THR A 71 -3.92 -22.35 -1.21
CA THR A 71 -3.49 -23.76 -1.17
C THR A 71 -4.44 -24.58 -2.03
N GLU A 72 -4.17 -25.86 -2.27
CA GLU A 72 -4.99 -26.72 -3.15
C GLU A 72 -6.49 -26.74 -2.78
N GLU A 73 -6.80 -26.56 -1.49
CA GLU A 73 -8.17 -26.61 -0.95
C GLU A 73 -8.72 -25.23 -0.55
N CYS A 74 -7.89 -24.17 -0.62
CA CYS A 74 -8.25 -22.85 -0.10
C CYS A 74 -8.24 -21.80 -1.21
N PRO A 75 -9.40 -21.30 -1.66
CA PRO A 75 -9.47 -20.25 -2.68
C PRO A 75 -9.00 -18.90 -2.14
N LEU A 76 -8.54 -18.04 -3.06
CA LEU A 76 -8.24 -16.65 -2.75
C LEU A 76 -9.53 -15.85 -2.56
N LEU A 77 -9.87 -15.54 -1.31
CA LEU A 77 -11.05 -14.76 -0.94
C LEU A 77 -10.66 -13.33 -0.55
N VAL A 78 -11.24 -12.33 -1.22
CA VAL A 78 -11.01 -10.90 -0.94
C VAL A 78 -12.23 -10.29 -0.26
N LYS A 79 -12.01 -9.71 0.92
CA LYS A 79 -13.07 -9.10 1.75
C LYS A 79 -13.30 -7.64 1.37
N LYS A 80 -14.57 -7.24 1.23
CA LYS A 80 -15.00 -5.83 1.18
C LYS A 80 -14.90 -5.22 2.57
N THR A 81 -14.16 -4.12 2.66
CA THR A 81 -13.90 -3.41 3.92
C THR A 81 -14.59 -2.05 3.96
N GLU A 82 -14.95 -1.59 5.16
CA GLU A 82 -15.41 -0.24 5.49
C GLU A 82 -14.91 0.16 6.89
N PRO A 83 -14.96 1.45 7.29
CA PRO A 83 -14.38 1.92 8.55
C PRO A 83 -14.79 1.15 9.81
N ASN A 84 -15.96 0.51 9.82
CA ASN A 84 -16.50 -0.21 10.98
C ASN A 84 -16.54 -1.74 10.79
N VAL A 85 -15.91 -2.26 9.74
CA VAL A 85 -15.83 -3.71 9.50
C VAL A 85 -14.50 -4.22 10.06
N PRO A 86 -14.50 -5.04 11.12
CA PRO A 86 -13.28 -5.65 11.61
C PRO A 86 -12.69 -6.61 10.55
N VAL A 87 -11.38 -6.52 10.37
CA VAL A 87 -10.64 -7.34 9.42
C VAL A 87 -9.45 -7.95 10.13
N ASP A 88 -9.56 -9.24 10.41
CA ASP A 88 -8.46 -10.04 10.96
C ASP A 88 -7.18 -9.90 10.10
N CYS A 89 -6.03 -9.93 10.76
CA CYS A 89 -4.71 -9.68 10.18
C CYS A 89 -4.40 -10.50 8.93
N PHE A 90 -4.98 -11.69 8.78
CA PHE A 90 -4.66 -12.60 7.70
C PHE A 90 -5.70 -12.64 6.59
N TYR A 91 -6.75 -11.83 6.67
CA TYR A 91 -7.70 -11.67 5.58
C TYR A 91 -7.13 -10.80 4.46
N PHE A 92 -7.42 -11.20 3.23
CA PHE A 92 -7.15 -10.38 2.06
C PHE A 92 -8.19 -9.29 1.93
N THR A 93 -7.70 -8.08 1.73
CA THR A 93 -8.47 -6.93 1.24
C THR A 93 -7.83 -6.53 -0.09
N ALA A 94 -8.50 -5.71 -0.91
CA ALA A 94 -7.91 -5.26 -2.17
C ALA A 94 -6.52 -4.61 -1.98
N ASN A 95 -6.35 -3.80 -0.92
CA ASN A 95 -5.04 -3.22 -0.59
C ASN A 95 -4.02 -4.27 -0.16
N ARG A 96 -4.38 -5.17 0.77
CA ARG A 96 -3.44 -6.18 1.27
C ARG A 96 -3.00 -7.15 0.17
N LEU A 97 -3.93 -7.52 -0.72
CA LEU A 97 -3.64 -8.37 -1.88
C LEU A 97 -2.71 -7.66 -2.88
N SER A 98 -3.05 -6.43 -3.29
CA SER A 98 -2.24 -5.68 -4.26
C SER A 98 -0.83 -5.42 -3.72
N GLY A 99 -0.71 -5.05 -2.44
CA GLY A 99 0.57 -4.85 -1.77
C GLY A 99 1.39 -6.13 -1.64
N LEU A 100 0.75 -7.27 -1.32
CA LEU A 100 1.43 -8.58 -1.25
C LEU A 100 2.01 -8.97 -2.61
N VAL A 101 1.20 -8.84 -3.66
CA VAL A 101 1.62 -9.16 -5.03
C VAL A 101 2.75 -8.24 -5.48
N ALA A 102 2.68 -6.94 -5.16
CA ALA A 102 3.76 -6.01 -5.42
C ALA A 102 5.05 -6.39 -4.68
N ALA A 103 4.98 -6.73 -3.39
CA ALA A 103 6.13 -7.18 -2.61
C ALA A 103 6.74 -8.47 -3.18
N TYR A 104 5.90 -9.43 -3.56
CA TYR A 104 6.35 -10.69 -4.17
C TYR A 104 7.02 -10.46 -5.53
N ALA A 105 6.41 -9.63 -6.39
CA ALA A 105 6.97 -9.28 -7.69
C ALA A 105 8.31 -8.55 -7.55
N PHE A 106 8.50 -7.74 -6.51
CA PHE A 106 9.77 -7.05 -6.24
C PHE A 106 10.88 -8.04 -5.86
N ASP A 107 10.63 -8.91 -4.88
CA ASP A 107 11.60 -9.90 -4.42
C ASP A 107 11.97 -10.91 -5.54
N ASN A 108 11.06 -11.11 -6.50
CA ASN A 108 11.23 -12.02 -7.63
C ASN A 108 11.28 -11.29 -8.99
N ARG A 109 11.77 -10.04 -9.03
CA ARG A 109 11.71 -9.16 -10.23
C ARG A 109 12.24 -9.80 -11.52
N ASP A 110 13.25 -10.66 -11.42
CA ASP A 110 13.83 -11.34 -12.58
C ASP A 110 12.86 -12.33 -13.25
N LEU A 111 11.84 -12.82 -12.53
CA LEU A 111 10.79 -13.69 -13.08
C LEU A 111 9.79 -12.93 -13.96
N PHE A 112 9.74 -11.60 -13.85
CA PHE A 112 8.75 -10.73 -14.48
C PHE A 112 9.42 -9.72 -15.42
N PRO A 113 9.75 -10.10 -16.67
CA PRO A 113 10.37 -9.17 -17.61
C PRO A 113 9.43 -8.02 -18.03
N ASP A 114 8.14 -8.30 -18.16
CA ASP A 114 7.15 -7.39 -18.74
C ASP A 114 5.99 -7.11 -17.76
N LEU A 115 6.33 -6.57 -16.58
CA LEU A 115 5.35 -6.29 -15.54
C LEU A 115 4.64 -4.95 -15.78
N GLU A 116 3.30 -4.95 -15.72
CA GLU A 116 2.49 -3.74 -15.89
C GLU A 116 1.72 -3.37 -14.62
N SER A 117 1.78 -2.10 -14.24
CA SER A 117 0.96 -1.53 -13.18
C SER A 117 0.35 -0.20 -13.65
N PRO A 118 -0.98 -0.11 -13.80
CA PRO A 118 -1.63 1.15 -14.15
C PRO A 118 -1.35 2.28 -13.15
N GLU A 119 -1.17 1.96 -11.86
CA GLU A 119 -0.85 2.96 -10.83
C GLU A 119 0.55 3.56 -11.03
N ALA A 120 1.53 2.75 -11.40
CA ALA A 120 2.89 3.19 -11.70
C ALA A 120 2.95 3.94 -13.05
N ASN A 121 2.28 3.40 -14.06
CA ASN A 121 2.17 4.01 -15.39
C ASN A 121 1.49 5.38 -15.32
N ALA A 122 0.51 5.56 -14.42
CA ALA A 122 -0.12 6.86 -14.18
C ALA A 122 0.83 7.92 -13.61
N LEU A 123 1.98 7.52 -13.06
CA LEU A 123 3.09 8.39 -12.66
C LEU A 123 4.18 8.54 -13.73
N GLY A 124 3.99 7.86 -14.88
CA GLY A 124 4.95 7.81 -15.98
C GLY A 124 6.19 6.97 -15.68
N LEU A 125 6.15 6.15 -14.63
CA LEU A 125 7.20 5.17 -14.35
C LEU A 125 7.13 4.03 -15.37
N LYS A 126 8.28 3.41 -15.64
CA LYS A 126 8.39 2.22 -16.48
C LYS A 126 9.03 1.10 -15.67
N TRP A 127 8.58 -0.12 -15.90
CA TRP A 127 9.20 -1.30 -15.33
C TRP A 127 10.57 -1.54 -15.97
N ASP A 128 11.55 -1.88 -15.15
CA ASP A 128 12.92 -2.20 -15.56
C ASP A 128 13.45 -3.26 -14.60
N ASN A 129 13.23 -4.54 -14.91
CA ASN A 129 13.57 -5.66 -14.02
C ASN A 129 15.08 -5.78 -13.71
N LYS A 130 15.94 -5.04 -14.43
CA LYS A 130 17.39 -5.02 -14.22
C LYS A 130 17.85 -3.93 -13.26
N ASP A 131 17.02 -2.93 -12.98
CA ASP A 131 17.32 -1.84 -12.06
C ASP A 131 16.46 -1.96 -10.79
N GLU A 132 17.09 -2.39 -9.69
CA GLU A 132 16.39 -2.60 -8.41
C GLU A 132 15.67 -1.34 -7.93
N ASN A 133 16.28 -0.15 -8.09
CA ASN A 133 15.67 1.08 -7.63
C ASN A 133 14.46 1.43 -8.50
N LYS A 134 14.55 1.31 -9.83
CA LYS A 134 13.37 1.52 -10.69
C LYS A 134 12.26 0.52 -10.41
N CYS A 135 12.59 -0.76 -10.19
CA CYS A 135 11.62 -1.77 -9.76
C CYS A 135 10.93 -1.39 -8.46
N ARG A 136 11.71 -1.03 -7.43
CA ARG A 136 11.19 -0.68 -6.11
C ARG A 136 10.27 0.55 -6.21
N LEU A 137 10.66 1.58 -6.96
CA LEU A 137 9.83 2.77 -7.15
C LEU A 137 8.54 2.46 -7.92
N TYR A 138 8.65 1.66 -8.99
CA TYR A 138 7.51 1.22 -9.80
C TYR A 138 6.48 0.49 -8.94
N LEU A 139 6.91 -0.49 -8.15
CA LEU A 139 6.02 -1.29 -7.30
C LEU A 139 5.57 -0.56 -6.03
N ALA A 140 6.35 0.39 -5.52
CA ALA A 140 5.92 1.29 -4.44
C ALA A 140 4.77 2.21 -4.86
N ALA A 141 4.51 2.39 -6.16
CA ALA A 141 3.35 3.13 -6.62
C ALA A 141 2.03 2.36 -6.45
N VAL A 142 2.07 1.04 -6.24
CA VAL A 142 0.89 0.17 -6.07
C VAL A 142 0.26 0.39 -4.70
N SER A 143 -1.06 0.54 -4.66
CA SER A 143 -1.81 0.68 -3.41
C SER A 143 -1.65 -0.54 -2.51
N GLY A 144 -1.36 -0.32 -1.23
CA GLY A 144 -1.12 -1.38 -0.23
C GLY A 144 0.37 -1.71 -0.05
N SER A 145 1.26 -1.24 -0.93
CA SER A 145 2.72 -1.38 -0.78
C SER A 145 3.24 -0.71 0.48
N GLU A 146 2.55 0.32 0.99
CA GLU A 146 2.88 1.03 2.23
C GLU A 146 2.90 0.16 3.49
N HIS A 147 2.35 -1.05 3.43
CA HIS A 147 2.39 -2.00 4.53
C HIS A 147 3.61 -2.95 4.49
N PHE A 148 4.33 -3.00 3.38
CA PHE A 148 5.44 -3.94 3.15
C PHE A 148 6.78 -3.21 3.29
N GLU A 149 7.05 -2.78 4.52
CA GLU A 149 8.19 -1.94 4.87
C GLU A 149 9.53 -2.52 4.42
N SER A 150 9.73 -3.85 4.59
CA SER A 150 10.99 -4.51 4.22
C SER A 150 11.32 -4.37 2.74
N GLN A 151 10.31 -4.30 1.88
CA GLN A 151 10.48 -4.15 0.44
C GLN A 151 10.52 -2.68 0.02
N PHE A 152 9.66 -1.83 0.58
CA PHE A 152 9.39 -0.49 0.04
C PHE A 152 9.71 0.67 0.98
N ALA A 153 9.94 0.44 2.28
CA ALA A 153 10.22 1.47 3.27
C ALA A 153 9.29 2.71 3.13
N TYR A 154 9.85 3.90 2.90
CA TYR A 154 9.13 5.16 2.69
C TYR A 154 8.82 5.49 1.22
N TRP A 155 9.17 4.62 0.28
CA TRP A 155 9.00 4.86 -1.16
C TRP A 155 7.53 5.04 -1.57
N PRO A 156 6.55 4.33 -0.97
CA PRO A 156 5.14 4.57 -1.29
C PRO A 156 4.70 6.00 -0.99
N LEU A 157 5.25 6.62 0.06
CA LEU A 157 4.97 8.02 0.38
C LEU A 157 5.54 8.97 -0.67
N ILE A 158 6.71 8.67 -1.25
CA ILE A 158 7.26 9.42 -2.38
C ILE A 158 6.30 9.36 -3.58
N CYS A 159 5.80 8.16 -3.91
CA CYS A 159 4.80 7.98 -4.96
C CYS A 159 3.49 8.74 -4.65
N ALA A 160 3.02 8.72 -3.41
CA ALA A 160 1.83 9.46 -2.99
C ALA A 160 2.02 10.98 -3.12
N LEU A 161 3.19 11.51 -2.74
CA LEU A 161 3.54 12.92 -2.95
C LEU A 161 3.52 13.31 -4.42
N ARG A 162 4.04 12.44 -5.31
CA ARG A 162 3.98 12.67 -6.76
C ARG A 162 2.54 12.60 -7.29
N LYS A 163 1.74 11.63 -6.85
CA LYS A 163 0.30 11.55 -7.20
C LYS A 163 -0.43 12.83 -6.76
N PHE A 164 -0.12 13.37 -5.58
CA PHE A 164 -0.69 14.60 -5.06
C PHE A 164 -0.27 15.83 -5.88
N GLN A 165 1.01 15.96 -6.22
CA GLN A 165 1.51 17.04 -7.09
C GLN A 165 0.81 17.04 -8.45
N LEU A 166 0.60 15.84 -9.02
CA LEU A 166 -0.10 15.65 -10.29
C LEU A 166 -1.63 15.74 -10.16
N LYS A 167 -2.16 16.11 -8.99
CA LYS A 167 -3.60 16.21 -8.69
C LYS A 167 -4.39 14.92 -8.93
N LYS A 168 -3.72 13.76 -8.87
CA LYS A 168 -4.33 12.43 -9.04
C LYS A 168 -4.97 11.90 -7.76
N ILE A 169 -4.57 12.43 -6.60
CA ILE A 169 -5.15 12.11 -5.29
C ILE A 169 -5.35 13.39 -4.47
N THR A 170 -6.24 13.33 -3.48
CA THR A 170 -6.42 14.37 -2.48
C THR A 170 -5.32 14.31 -1.42
N VAL A 171 -5.33 15.26 -0.47
CA VAL A 171 -4.35 15.30 0.62
C VAL A 171 -4.53 14.17 1.64
N ASP A 172 -5.76 13.70 1.88
CA ASP A 172 -6.05 12.75 2.95
C ASP A 172 -5.32 11.40 2.82
N PRO A 173 -5.25 10.75 1.63
CA PRO A 173 -4.42 9.57 1.45
C PRO A 173 -2.94 9.79 1.80
N VAL A 174 -2.38 10.95 1.44
CA VAL A 174 -0.99 11.31 1.77
C VAL A 174 -0.82 11.42 3.28
N LEU A 175 -1.75 12.08 3.98
CA LEU A 175 -1.70 12.22 5.44
C LEU A 175 -1.81 10.87 6.16
N LYS A 176 -2.66 9.96 5.65
CA LYS A 176 -2.80 8.60 6.20
C LYS A 176 -1.49 7.83 6.04
N MET A 177 -0.91 7.83 4.84
CA MET A 177 0.33 7.12 4.55
C MET A 177 1.53 7.67 5.32
N ALA A 178 1.65 9.01 5.40
CA ALA A 178 2.69 9.70 6.16
C ALA A 178 2.74 9.31 7.66
N LYS A 179 1.59 8.93 8.23
CA LYS A 179 1.45 8.55 9.64
C LYS A 179 1.67 7.06 9.92
N ILE A 180 1.76 6.22 8.87
CA ILE A 180 2.07 4.80 9.04
C ILE A 180 3.41 4.68 9.76
N LYS A 181 3.45 3.84 10.79
CA LYS A 181 4.64 3.56 11.58
C LYS A 181 5.30 2.28 11.09
N ASN A 182 6.62 2.29 11.07
CA ASN A 182 7.41 1.08 10.87
C ASN A 182 7.50 0.22 12.15
N CYS A 183 8.20 -0.91 12.06
CA CYS A 183 8.47 -1.80 13.19
C CYS A 183 9.23 -1.13 14.34
N SER A 184 10.00 -0.06 14.08
CA SER A 184 10.69 0.74 15.11
C SER A 184 9.81 1.88 15.67
N GLY A 185 8.54 1.97 15.28
CA GLY A 185 7.60 3.01 15.73
C GLY A 185 7.77 4.38 15.06
N SER A 186 8.75 4.53 14.16
CA SER A 186 9.00 5.74 13.37
C SER A 186 7.96 5.91 12.26
N ARG A 187 7.47 7.14 12.08
CA ARG A 187 6.52 7.46 11.02
C ARG A 187 7.20 7.48 9.66
N MET A 188 6.49 7.07 8.62
CA MET A 188 6.99 7.08 7.24
C MET A 188 7.44 8.48 6.79
N ALA A 189 6.75 9.53 7.22
CA ALA A 189 7.18 10.91 6.96
C ALA A 189 8.52 11.25 7.62
N HIS A 190 8.75 10.80 8.84
CA HIS A 190 10.02 11.00 9.54
C HIS A 190 11.16 10.24 8.85
N ALA A 191 10.93 8.97 8.49
CA ALA A 191 11.90 8.17 7.73
C ALA A 191 12.25 8.81 6.37
N LEU A 192 11.25 9.37 5.67
CA LEU A 192 11.48 10.12 4.43
C LEU A 192 12.37 11.35 4.67
N MET A 193 12.10 12.14 5.72
CA MET A 193 12.87 13.35 6.01
C MET A 193 14.31 13.04 6.44
N GLN A 194 14.54 11.96 7.19
CA GLN A 194 15.88 11.48 7.55
C GLN A 194 16.71 11.06 6.33
N ASN A 195 16.05 10.71 5.22
CA ASN A 195 16.70 10.27 3.98
C ASN A 195 16.57 11.30 2.85
N SER A 196 16.46 12.59 3.18
CA SER A 196 16.15 13.66 2.22
C SER A 196 17.11 13.80 1.01
N SER A 197 18.38 13.42 1.13
CA SER A 197 19.31 13.36 -0.01
C SER A 197 18.85 12.30 -1.03
N PHE A 198 18.76 11.05 -0.59
CA PHE A 198 18.34 9.93 -1.44
C PHE A 198 16.92 10.11 -1.99
N VAL A 199 16.02 10.69 -1.20
CA VAL A 199 14.65 11.01 -1.66
C VAL A 199 14.67 11.99 -2.85
N ARG A 200 15.60 12.95 -2.90
CA ARG A 200 15.74 13.86 -4.04
C ARG A 200 16.22 13.12 -5.29
N ASP A 201 17.12 12.16 -5.13
CA ASP A 201 17.61 11.33 -6.23
C ASP A 201 16.50 10.43 -6.79
N LEU A 202 15.75 9.77 -5.90
CA LEU A 202 14.57 8.98 -6.28
C LEU A 202 13.52 9.83 -6.98
N TRP A 203 13.32 11.08 -6.54
CA TRP A 203 12.37 11.98 -7.18
C TRP A 203 12.70 12.23 -8.65
N CYS A 204 13.99 12.24 -9.01
CA CYS A 204 14.44 12.44 -10.39
C CYS A 204 14.16 11.23 -11.31
N LEU A 205 13.74 10.09 -10.75
CA LEU A 205 13.31 8.94 -11.54
C LEU A 205 11.90 9.12 -12.12
N PHE A 206 11.11 10.07 -11.60
CA PHE A 206 9.86 10.45 -12.24
C PHE A 206 10.13 11.25 -13.52
N PRO A 207 9.35 11.05 -14.60
CA PRO A 207 9.50 11.87 -15.79
C PRO A 207 9.12 13.32 -15.50
N ASN A 208 9.86 14.26 -16.08
CA ASN A 208 9.64 15.71 -15.94
C ASN A 208 9.61 16.15 -14.47
N SER A 209 10.50 15.62 -13.65
CA SER A 209 10.69 16.07 -12.27
C SER A 209 12.09 16.64 -12.09
N SER A 210 12.22 17.54 -11.12
CA SER A 210 13.50 18.07 -10.65
C SER A 210 13.65 17.87 -9.14
N PRO A 211 14.88 17.86 -8.60
CA PRO A 211 15.10 17.86 -7.15
C PRO A 211 14.42 19.03 -6.42
N ALA A 212 14.20 20.16 -7.10
CA ALA A 212 13.55 21.33 -6.52
C ALA A 212 12.04 21.10 -6.31
N ASP A 213 11.43 20.26 -7.14
CA ASP A 213 9.97 20.04 -7.14
C ASP A 213 9.49 19.42 -5.82
N ILE A 214 10.23 18.47 -5.24
CA ILE A 214 9.81 17.87 -3.97
C ILE A 214 9.79 18.89 -2.84
N LYS A 215 10.77 19.80 -2.80
CA LYS A 215 10.80 20.90 -1.85
C LYS A 215 9.60 21.84 -2.07
N LEU A 216 9.26 22.11 -3.34
CA LEU A 216 8.08 22.90 -3.68
C LEU A 216 6.79 22.21 -3.22
N VAL A 217 6.63 20.91 -3.43
CA VAL A 217 5.48 20.12 -2.96
C VAL A 217 5.33 20.20 -1.45
N LEU A 218 6.41 19.98 -0.69
CA LEU A 218 6.36 20.03 0.77
C LEU A 218 6.13 21.45 1.32
N SER A 219 6.72 22.48 0.68
CA SER A 219 6.58 23.88 1.12
C SER A 219 5.25 24.52 0.72
N SER A 220 4.59 24.04 -0.34
CA SER A 220 3.26 24.48 -0.76
C SER A 220 2.13 23.66 -0.14
N ALA A 221 2.45 22.58 0.57
CA ALA A 221 1.46 21.68 1.16
C ALA A 221 0.55 22.39 2.20
N PRO A 222 -0.69 21.91 2.39
CA PRO A 222 -1.56 22.38 3.45
C PRO A 222 -0.92 22.26 4.85
N PRO A 223 -1.30 23.10 5.83
CA PRO A 223 -0.68 23.10 7.16
C PRO A 223 -0.66 21.72 7.85
N LYS A 224 -1.76 20.96 7.74
CA LYS A 224 -1.87 19.59 8.30
C LYS A 224 -0.84 18.61 7.75
N MET A 225 -0.41 18.82 6.50
CA MET A 225 0.61 18.00 5.85
C MET A 225 1.99 18.49 6.25
N LYS A 226 2.24 19.80 6.21
CA LYS A 226 3.52 20.41 6.64
C LYS A 226 3.97 19.93 8.02
N SER A 227 3.05 19.88 8.99
CA SER A 227 3.38 19.45 10.36
C SER A 227 3.86 17.99 10.48
N LEU A 228 3.60 17.14 9.48
CA LEU A 228 4.09 15.76 9.46
C LEU A 228 5.52 15.64 8.90
N PHE A 229 5.98 16.64 8.12
CA PHE A 229 7.28 16.65 7.44
C PHE A 229 8.23 17.71 7.99
N SER A 230 7.77 18.63 8.83
CA SER A 230 8.66 19.38 9.71
C SER A 230 9.33 18.38 10.64
N ASN A 231 10.67 18.42 10.73
CA ASN A 231 11.44 17.63 11.69
C ASN A 231 10.84 17.89 13.09
N ALA A 232 9.96 17.01 13.54
CA ALA A 232 9.56 16.93 14.92
C ALA A 232 10.72 16.24 15.64
N GLU A 233 11.41 17.02 16.47
CA GLU A 233 12.19 16.52 17.60
C GLU A 233 11.35 15.55 18.45
#